data_AF-Q8TNG5-F1
#
_entry.id   AF-Q8TNG5-F1
#
_cell.length_a   1.000
_cell.length_b   1.000
_cell.length_c   1.000
_cell.angle_alpha   90.00
_cell.angle_beta   90.00
_cell.angle_gamma   90.00
#
_symmetry.space_group_name_H-M   'P 1'
#
loop_
_entity.id
_entity.type
_entity.pdbx_description
1 polymer ?
#
loop_
_entity_poly.entity_id
_entity_poly.type
_entity_poly.pdbx_seq_one_letter_code
_entity_poly.pdbx_strand_id
1 'polypeptide(L)'
;MDTIGTAVYRKHLPSDKIALIYRLFLEKNGIRSIERITGHHRDTVSNLLKDTVKNEKTEEYLVNQIGLTDVECEKLWVLLEKKKNASRKSLRSG
;
A
#
# COMPACT_ATOMS: atom_id res chain seq x y z
N MET A 1 16.51 11.25 4.89
CA MET A 1 15.34 10.83 5.69
C MET A 1 15.36 9.33 5.78
N ASP A 2 15.63 8.80 6.98
CA ASP A 2 15.64 7.36 7.22
C ASP A 2 14.20 6.84 7.20
N THR A 3 13.79 6.19 6.12
CA THR A 3 12.46 5.58 5.98
C THR A 3 12.30 4.31 6.84
N ILE A 4 13.21 4.08 7.81
CA ILE A 4 13.28 2.92 8.71
C ILE A 4 11.94 2.73 9.44
N GLY A 5 11.25 1.64 9.12
CA GLY A 5 9.96 1.29 9.73
C GLY A 5 8.71 1.61 8.91
N THR A 6 8.86 2.09 7.67
CA THR A 6 7.76 2.25 6.70
C THR A 6 7.85 1.18 5.60
N ALA A 7 6.74 0.90 4.90
CA ALA A 7 6.68 0.00 3.74
C ALA A 7 7.66 0.38 2.61
N VAL A 8 8.17 1.60 2.65
CA VAL A 8 9.02 2.25 1.65
C VAL A 8 10.51 2.02 1.92
N TYR A 9 10.88 1.61 3.14
CA TYR A 9 12.28 1.56 3.59
C TYR A 9 13.23 0.75 2.70
N ARG A 10 12.74 -0.26 2.00
CA ARG A 10 13.56 -1.16 1.15
C ARG A 10 13.23 -1.06 -0.33
N LYS A 11 12.47 -0.06 -0.76
CA LYS A 11 12.03 0.05 -2.15
C LYS A 11 12.68 1.24 -2.83
N HIS A 12 13.36 0.99 -3.94
CA HIS A 12 13.82 2.01 -4.88
C HIS A 12 12.65 2.59 -5.71
N LEU A 13 11.49 2.80 -5.08
CA LEU A 13 10.33 3.40 -5.71
C LEU A 13 10.30 4.88 -5.34
N PRO A 14 10.21 5.80 -6.31
CA PRO A 14 10.09 7.21 -6.00
C PRO A 14 8.72 7.51 -5.36
N SER A 15 8.68 8.53 -4.50
CA SER A 15 7.54 8.82 -3.61
C SER A 15 6.24 9.10 -4.37
N ASP A 16 6.33 9.71 -5.55
CA ASP A 16 5.23 9.97 -6.48
C ASP A 16 4.56 8.68 -6.98
N LYS A 17 5.36 7.65 -7.28
CA LYS A 17 4.86 6.33 -7.70
C LYS A 17 4.21 5.59 -6.56
N ILE A 18 4.76 5.70 -5.35
CA ILE A 18 4.15 5.14 -4.13
C ILE A 18 2.80 5.78 -3.88
N ALA A 19 2.72 7.11 -4.00
CA ALA A 19 1.48 7.86 -3.86
C ALA A 19 0.43 7.43 -4.88
N LEU A 20 0.84 7.25 -6.15
CA LEU A 20 -0.05 6.76 -7.19
C LEU A 20 -0.56 5.35 -6.90
N ILE A 21 0.28 4.43 -6.42
CA ILE A 21 -0.14 3.08 -6.05
C ILE A 21 -1.20 3.11 -4.94
N TYR A 22 -0.99 3.91 -3.89
CA TYR A 22 -1.97 4.03 -2.80
C TYR A 22 -3.30 4.64 -3.27
N ARG A 23 -3.27 5.69 -4.09
CA ARG A 23 -4.48 6.30 -4.65
C ARG A 23 -5.28 5.31 -5.51
N LEU A 24 -4.62 4.61 -6.43
CA LEU A 24 -5.27 3.60 -7.25
C LEU A 24 -5.87 2.47 -6.40
N PHE A 25 -5.16 2.06 -5.34
CA PHE A 25 -5.68 1.05 -4.42
C PHE A 25 -6.91 1.53 -3.64
N LEU A 26 -6.95 2.80 -3.22
CA LEU A 26 -8.11 3.44 -2.58
C LEU A 26 -9.33 3.54 -3.51
N GLU A 27 -9.10 3.69 -4.81
CA GLU A 27 -10.10 3.57 -5.87
C GLU A 27 -10.56 2.12 -6.14
N LYS A 28 -10.05 1.16 -5.34
CA LYS A 28 -10.34 -0.28 -5.45
C LYS A 28 -9.80 -0.93 -6.72
N ASN A 29 -8.76 -0.36 -7.35
CA ASN A 29 -8.08 -1.03 -8.44
C ASN A 29 -7.39 -2.32 -7.95
N GLY A 30 -7.54 -3.40 -8.72
CA GLY A 30 -6.82 -4.64 -8.48
C GLY A 30 -5.31 -4.50 -8.78
N ILE A 31 -4.48 -5.35 -8.16
CA ILE A 31 -3.01 -5.30 -8.31
C ILE A 31 -2.58 -5.33 -9.79
N ARG A 32 -3.22 -6.16 -10.62
CA ARG A 32 -2.92 -6.23 -12.07
C ARG A 32 -3.29 -4.94 -12.81
N SER A 33 -4.35 -4.25 -12.38
CA SER A 33 -4.71 -2.93 -12.93
C SER A 33 -3.65 -1.90 -12.56
N ILE A 34 -3.23 -1.88 -11.29
CA ILE A 34 -2.18 -0.97 -10.80
C ILE A 34 -0.84 -1.23 -11.51
N GLU A 35 -0.47 -2.49 -11.73
CA GLU A 35 0.72 -2.86 -12.53
C GLU A 35 0.67 -2.25 -13.94
N ARG A 36 -0.47 -2.37 -14.62
CA ARG A 36 -0.64 -1.81 -15.97
C ARG A 36 -0.60 -0.28 -15.99
N ILE A 37 -1.17 0.38 -14.99
CA ILE A 37 -1.22 1.85 -14.91
C ILE A 37 0.14 2.43 -14.51
N THR A 38 0.84 1.79 -13.57
CA THR A 38 2.07 2.33 -13.00
C THR A 38 3.34 1.81 -13.68
N GLY A 39 3.25 0.70 -14.43
CA GLY A 39 4.39 0.00 -15.03
C GLY A 39 5.22 -0.81 -14.03
N HIS A 40 4.82 -0.86 -12.76
CA HIS A 40 5.53 -1.62 -11.73
C HIS A 40 4.99 -3.03 -11.61
N HIS A 41 5.90 -4.01 -11.60
CA HIS A 41 5.54 -5.42 -11.47
C HIS A 41 4.60 -5.66 -10.27
N ARG A 42 3.59 -6.51 -10.47
CA ARG A 42 2.57 -6.83 -9.44
C ARG A 42 3.15 -7.23 -8.10
N ASP A 43 4.32 -7.88 -8.07
CA ASP A 43 4.96 -8.28 -6.81
C ASP A 43 5.49 -7.08 -6.04
N THR A 44 6.02 -6.07 -6.74
CA THR A 44 6.45 -4.80 -6.15
C THR A 44 5.28 -4.10 -5.47
N VAL A 45 4.15 -4.00 -6.19
CA VAL A 45 2.88 -3.43 -5.69
C VAL A 45 2.34 -4.26 -4.53
N SER A 46 2.31 -5.59 -4.67
CA SER A 46 1.79 -6.49 -3.65
C SER A 46 2.60 -6.40 -2.36
N ASN A 47 3.93 -6.41 -2.47
CA ASN A 47 4.85 -6.28 -1.34
C ASN A 47 4.70 -4.90 -0.70
N LEU A 48 4.58 -3.81 -1.47
CA LEU A 48 4.32 -2.47 -0.90
C LEU A 48 3.07 -2.47 -0.02
N LEU A 49 1.96 -3.00 -0.52
CA LEU A 49 0.72 -3.07 0.25
C LEU A 49 0.82 -4.03 1.46
N LYS A 50 1.56 -5.14 1.35
CA LYS A 50 1.74 -6.10 2.45
C LYS A 50 2.63 -5.54 3.57
N ASP A 51 3.72 -4.88 3.18
CA ASP A 51 4.71 -4.26 4.05
C ASP A 51 4.18 -2.97 4.68
N THR A 52 3.03 -2.46 4.21
CA THR A 52 2.29 -1.38 4.86
C THR A 52 1.66 -1.90 6.15
N VAL A 53 2.20 -1.39 7.26
CA VAL A 53 1.77 -1.70 8.63
C VAL A 53 1.29 -0.41 9.28
N LYS A 54 0.22 -0.52 10.07
CA LYS A 54 -0.31 0.60 10.83
C LYS A 54 0.64 0.92 11.99
N ASN A 55 1.33 2.04 11.90
CA ASN A 55 2.14 2.64 12.96
C ASN A 55 2.20 4.16 12.74
N GLU A 56 2.56 4.90 13.77
CA GLU A 56 2.61 6.37 13.77
C GLU A 56 3.45 6.92 12.60
N LYS A 57 4.64 6.37 12.39
CA LYS A 57 5.53 6.76 11.27
C LYS A 57 4.90 6.57 9.89
N THR A 58 4.14 5.50 9.70
CA THR A 58 3.48 5.21 8.42
C THR A 58 2.30 6.14 8.22
N GLU A 59 1.53 6.43 9.28
CA GLU A 59 0.44 7.41 9.21
C GLU A 59 0.97 8.81 8.89
N GLU A 60 2.01 9.26 9.59
CA GLU A 60 2.70 10.52 9.27
C GLU A 60 3.21 10.55 7.83
N TYR A 61 3.77 9.45 7.33
CA TYR A 61 4.21 9.35 5.94
C TYR A 61 3.03 9.46 4.96
N LEU A 62 1.93 8.76 5.22
CA LEU A 62 0.74 8.78 4.37
C LEU A 62 0.11 10.17 4.32
N VAL A 63 0.05 10.88 5.44
CA VAL A 63 -0.51 12.23 5.49
C VAL A 63 0.48 13.25 4.92
N ASN A 64 1.71 13.30 5.42
CA ASN A 64 2.65 14.38 5.11
C ASN A 64 3.40 14.19 3.79
N GLN A 65 3.66 12.95 3.36
CA GLN A 65 4.42 12.67 2.13
C GLN A 65 3.51 12.29 0.97
N ILE A 66 2.46 11.51 1.24
CA ILE A 66 1.53 11.06 0.19
C ILE A 66 0.37 12.05 0.00
N GLY A 67 0.03 12.82 1.03
CA GLY A 67 -1.07 13.79 1.00
C GLY A 67 -2.44 13.15 1.15
N LEU A 68 -2.53 12.02 1.86
CA LEU A 68 -3.82 11.38 2.16
C LEU A 68 -4.53 12.09 3.30
N THR A 69 -5.85 12.22 3.17
CA THR A 69 -6.72 12.67 4.25
C THR A 69 -6.91 11.58 5.29
N ASP A 70 -7.31 11.94 6.52
CA ASP A 70 -7.59 10.98 7.59
C ASP A 70 -8.62 9.91 7.17
N VAL A 71 -9.64 10.32 6.43
CA VAL A 71 -10.69 9.43 5.89
C VAL A 71 -10.11 8.43 4.89
N GLU A 72 -9.19 8.87 4.03
CA GLU A 72 -8.51 7.98 3.08
C GLU A 72 -7.55 7.03 3.80
N CYS A 73 -6.85 7.49 4.83
CA CYS A 73 -6.03 6.65 5.68
C CYS A 73 -6.86 5.54 6.36
N GLU A 74 -8.01 5.88 6.94
CA GLU A 74 -8.91 4.88 7.53
C GLU A 74 -9.39 3.85 6.49
N LYS A 75 -9.81 4.34 5.32
CA LYS A 75 -10.23 3.48 4.21
C LYS A 75 -9.08 2.57 3.73
N LEU A 76 -7.85 3.08 3.66
CA LEU A 76 -6.67 2.30 3.30
C LEU A 76 -6.48 1.14 4.26
N TRP A 77 -6.57 1.38 5.57
CA TRP A 77 -6.42 0.35 6.59
C TRP A 77 -7.46 -0.76 6.45
N VAL A 78 -8.74 -0.40 6.24
CA VAL A 78 -9.82 -1.36 6.01
C VAL A 78 -9.56 -2.21 4.77
N LEU A 79 -9.08 -1.60 3.67
CA LEU A 79 -8.77 -2.33 2.43
C LEU A 79 -7.57 -3.28 2.60
N LEU A 80 -6.52 -2.83 3.29
CA LEU A 80 -5.34 -3.64 3.58
C LEU A 80 -5.68 -4.85 4.47
N GLU A 81 -6.50 -4.65 5.50
CA GLU A 81 -6.95 -5.73 6.38
C GLU A 81 -7.80 -6.76 5.62
N LYS A 82 -8.76 -6.30 4.81
CA LYS A 82 -9.57 -7.18 3.94
C LYS A 82 -8.68 -8.03 3.03
N LYS A 83 -7.65 -7.43 2.42
CA LYS A 83 -6.69 -8.14 1.58
C LYS A 83 -5.90 -9.19 2.36
N LYS A 84 -5.41 -8.86 3.56
CA LYS A 84 -4.68 -9.80 4.45
C LYS A 84 -5.57 -10.97 4.89
N ASN A 85 -6.85 -10.73 5.13
CA ASN A 85 -7.82 -11.77 5.48
C ASN A 85 -8.15 -12.68 4.28
N ALA A 86 -8.32 -12.10 3.08
CA ALA A 86 -8.54 -12.87 1.86
C ALA A 86 -7.37 -13.82 1.54
N SER A 87 -6.11 -13.38 1.71
CA SER A 87 -4.96 -14.26 1.54
C SER A 87 -4.95 -15.40 2.58
N ARG A 88 -5.28 -15.11 3.85
CA ARG A 88 -5.37 -16.13 4.90
C ARG A 88 -6.46 -17.17 4.64
N LYS A 89 -7.60 -16.78 4.07
CA LYS A 89 -8.68 -17.71 3.72
C LYS A 89 -8.26 -18.67 2.60
N SER A 90 -7.53 -18.18 1.60
CA SER A 90 -6.97 -18.99 0.51
C SER A 90 -5.97 -20.04 1.00
N LEU A 91 -5.21 -19.75 2.06
CA LEU A 91 -4.25 -20.70 2.66
C LEU A 91 -4.90 -21.81 3.50
N ARG A 92 -6.15 -21.62 3.95
CA ARG A 92 -6.88 -22.60 4.78
C ARG A 92 -7.80 -23.54 4.00
N SER A 93 -7.90 -23.35 2.68
CA SER A 93 -8.82 -24.08 1.81
C SER A 93 -8.09 -24.96 0.78
N GLY A 94 -6.79 -25.21 0.99
CA GLY A 94 -5.95 -26.10 0.19
C GLY A 94 -5.38 -27.22 1.04
#